data_AF-A0A371F7P1-F1
#
_entry.id   AF-A0A371F7P1-F1
#
_cell.length_a   1.000
_cell.length_b   1.000
_cell.length_c   1.000
_cell.angle_alpha   90.00
_cell.angle_beta   90.00
_cell.angle_gamma   90.00
#
_symmetry.space_group_name_H-M   'P 1'
#
loop_
_entity.id
_entity.type
_entity.pdbx_description
1 polymer ?
#
loop_
_entity_poly.entity_id
_entity_poly.type
_entity_poly.pdbx_seq_one_letter_code
_entity_poly.pdbx_strand_id
1 'polypeptide(L)'
;MSCQCARFELLEEGQNRNKAFLHYYKKILTCYLTCIFSFNFLGQLRKEVAGTSLKEAHNDRTLPLCWHGKRPYRSVYEVRKYFKPMALSFTSNGRSKAQFEIPLEAYLIISHMGNVCLGILNGSEVGMGDLNLIGDISMLNKVMVFDNDKQLIGWTPADCDRVPKSRDVSI
;
A
#
# COMPACT_ATOMS: atom_id res chain seq x y z
N MET A 1 -1.42 6.64 28.80
CA MET A 1 -0.72 5.86 27.74
C MET A 1 -0.36 6.83 26.64
N SER A 2 0.93 7.09 26.47
CA SER A 2 1.48 8.09 25.55
C SER A 2 1.44 7.54 24.13
N CYS A 3 0.76 8.22 23.20
CA CYS A 3 1.00 8.02 21.78
C CYS A 3 2.30 8.74 21.44
N GLN A 4 3.39 8.00 21.29
CA GLN A 4 4.59 8.53 20.66
C GLN A 4 4.32 8.62 19.15
N CYS A 5 4.33 9.83 18.60
CA CYS A 5 4.51 10.00 17.16
C CYS A 5 5.82 9.30 16.78
N ALA A 6 5.75 8.41 15.79
CA ALA A 6 6.97 7.89 15.17
C ALA A 6 7.75 9.08 14.62
N ARG A 7 8.92 9.33 15.21
CA ARG A 7 9.91 10.26 14.68
C ARG A 7 10.34 9.72 13.32
N PHE A 8 10.00 10.42 12.25
CA PHE A 8 10.55 10.16 10.93
C PHE A 8 12.04 10.52 10.96
N GLU A 9 12.87 9.56 11.34
CA GLU A 9 14.30 9.63 11.07
C GLU A 9 14.51 9.25 9.61
N LEU A 10 14.91 10.24 8.81
CA LEU A 10 15.50 10.00 7.49
C LEU A 10 16.78 9.20 7.74
N LEU A 11 16.71 7.88 7.57
CA LEU A 11 17.89 7.01 7.61
C LEU A 11 18.73 7.29 6.36
N GLU A 12 19.63 8.26 6.48
CA GLU A 12 20.76 8.43 5.57
C GLU A 12 21.87 7.47 5.99
N GLU A 13 21.97 6.32 5.33
CA GLU A 13 23.24 5.62 5.20
C GLU A 13 23.60 5.48 3.72
N GLY A 14 24.68 6.17 3.36
CA GLY A 14 25.16 6.28 2.00
C GLY A 14 25.72 4.97 1.46
N GLN A 15 25.23 4.55 0.29
CA GLN A 15 26.04 3.92 -0.76
C GLN A 15 25.24 3.87 -2.08
N ASN A 16 25.83 4.40 -3.16
CA ASN A 16 25.46 4.25 -4.58
C ASN A 16 24.09 4.83 -5.03
N ARG A 17 24.12 6.12 -5.38
CA ARG A 17 22.97 7.00 -5.69
C ARG A 17 21.88 6.42 -6.60
N ASN A 18 22.20 5.63 -7.63
CA ASN A 18 21.19 5.12 -8.57
C ASN A 18 20.44 3.88 -8.05
N LYS A 19 21.11 2.99 -7.31
CA LYS A 19 20.46 1.84 -6.66
C LYS A 19 19.75 2.27 -5.38
N ALA A 20 20.37 3.19 -4.63
CA ALA A 20 19.76 3.81 -3.46
C ALA A 20 18.47 4.55 -3.84
N PHE A 21 18.42 5.27 -4.97
CA PHE A 21 17.21 5.96 -5.41
C PHE A 21 16.06 5.00 -5.76
N LEU A 22 16.32 3.93 -6.52
CA LEU A 22 15.29 2.91 -6.81
C LEU A 22 14.85 2.14 -5.55
N HIS A 23 15.78 1.87 -4.63
CA HIS A 23 15.49 1.21 -3.36
C HIS A 23 14.72 2.12 -2.40
N TYR A 24 15.03 3.41 -2.38
CA TYR A 24 14.38 4.47 -1.62
C TYR A 24 12.96 4.74 -2.13
N TYR A 25 12.80 4.85 -3.45
CA TYR A 25 11.48 4.98 -4.10
C TYR A 25 10.62 3.75 -3.79
N LYS A 26 11.19 2.53 -3.90
CA LYS A 26 10.52 1.30 -3.45
C LYS A 26 10.15 1.35 -1.96
N LYS A 27 10.97 1.92 -1.09
CA LYS A 27 10.68 2.00 0.36
C LYS A 27 9.55 2.97 0.70
N ILE A 28 9.49 4.14 0.06
CA ILE A 28 8.44 5.16 0.32
C ILE A 28 7.08 4.71 -0.22
N LEU A 29 7.08 4.04 -1.38
CA LEU A 29 5.87 3.59 -2.06
C LEU A 29 5.20 2.36 -1.46
N THR A 30 5.86 1.67 -0.55
CA THR A 30 5.45 0.33 -0.13
C THR A 30 4.77 0.37 1.22
N CYS A 31 3.60 -0.25 1.31
CA CYS A 31 2.96 -0.54 2.58
C CYS A 31 3.71 -1.66 3.29
N TYR A 32 4.09 -1.43 4.55
CA TYR A 32 4.66 -2.45 5.41
C TYR A 32 3.66 -2.76 6.51
N LEU A 33 3.26 -4.03 6.61
CA LEU A 33 2.38 -4.48 7.68
C LEU A 33 3.18 -5.32 8.66
N THR A 34 2.78 -5.31 9.93
CA THR A 34 3.32 -6.20 10.96
C THR A 34 3.22 -7.67 10.54
N CYS A 35 4.03 -8.55 11.16
CA CYS A 35 4.02 -9.98 10.86
C CYS A 35 2.61 -10.60 10.96
N ILE A 36 1.85 -10.26 12.01
CA ILE A 36 0.51 -10.84 12.26
C ILE A 36 -0.49 -10.40 11.18
N PHE A 37 -0.50 -9.11 10.85
CA PHE A 37 -1.36 -8.60 9.77
C PHE A 37 -0.95 -9.19 8.43
N SER A 38 0.36 -9.25 8.16
CA SER A 38 0.91 -9.85 6.95
C SER A 38 0.51 -11.33 6.82
N PHE A 39 0.68 -12.14 7.87
CA PHE A 39 0.35 -13.57 7.85
C PHE A 39 -1.14 -13.81 7.55
N ASN A 40 -2.04 -13.11 8.26
CA ASN A 40 -3.47 -13.25 8.05
C ASN A 40 -3.90 -12.79 6.65
N PHE A 41 -3.39 -11.64 6.21
CA PHE A 41 -3.67 -11.09 4.89
C PHE A 41 -3.17 -12.00 3.77
N LEU A 42 -1.93 -12.48 3.87
CA LEU A 42 -1.35 -13.43 2.92
C LEU A 42 -2.12 -14.75 2.89
N GLY A 43 -2.56 -15.24 4.05
CA GLY A 43 -3.40 -16.44 4.13
C GLY A 43 -4.73 -16.27 3.40
N GLN A 44 -5.40 -15.13 3.57
CA GLN A 44 -6.65 -14.81 2.86
C GLN A 44 -6.42 -14.65 1.36
N LEU A 45 -5.40 -13.89 0.95
CA LEU A 45 -5.04 -13.72 -0.47
C LEU A 45 -4.71 -15.05 -1.14
N ARG A 46 -3.93 -15.92 -0.49
CA ARG A 46 -3.61 -17.25 -1.04
C ARG A 46 -4.87 -18.09 -1.26
N LYS A 47 -5.86 -18.03 -0.36
CA LYS A 47 -7.15 -18.73 -0.55
C LYS A 47 -7.92 -18.16 -1.74
N GLU A 48 -7.98 -16.85 -1.88
CA GLU A 48 -8.66 -16.20 -3.01
C GLU A 48 -8.00 -16.57 -4.34
N VAL A 49 -6.66 -16.51 -4.39
CA VAL A 49 -5.88 -16.85 -5.58
C VAL A 49 -5.95 -18.35 -5.91
N ALA A 50 -6.00 -19.24 -4.91
CA ALA A 50 -6.10 -20.69 -5.12
C ALA A 50 -7.39 -21.09 -5.86
N GLY A 51 -8.45 -20.30 -5.78
CA GLY A 51 -9.68 -20.48 -6.56
C GLY A 51 -9.58 -20.00 -8.02
N THR A 52 -8.42 -19.51 -8.45
CA THR A 52 -8.21 -18.92 -9.78
C THR A 52 -7.29 -19.77 -10.65
N SER A 53 -6.99 -19.28 -11.86
CA SER A 53 -6.01 -19.89 -12.78
C SER A 53 -4.58 -19.38 -12.58
N LEU A 54 -4.35 -18.54 -11.58
CA LEU A 54 -3.03 -17.98 -11.27
C LEU A 54 -2.17 -19.02 -10.53
N LYS A 55 -0.86 -18.99 -10.81
CA LYS A 55 0.14 -19.82 -10.12
C LYS A 55 1.25 -18.95 -9.57
N GLU A 56 1.87 -19.37 -8.47
CA GLU A 56 2.98 -18.64 -7.88
C GLU A 56 4.19 -18.62 -8.83
N ALA A 57 4.77 -17.43 -9.03
CA ALA A 57 5.87 -17.18 -9.95
C ALA A 57 7.20 -17.17 -9.20
N HIS A 58 7.66 -18.33 -8.72
CA HIS A 58 8.88 -18.45 -7.90
C HIS A 58 10.16 -17.96 -8.60
N ASN A 59 10.16 -17.86 -9.93
CA ASN A 59 11.29 -17.36 -10.71
C ASN A 59 11.34 -15.83 -10.79
N ASP A 60 10.26 -15.13 -10.45
CA ASP A 60 10.19 -13.68 -10.47
C ASP A 60 10.60 -13.10 -9.12
N ARG A 61 11.77 -12.47 -9.07
CA ARG A 61 12.35 -11.87 -7.85
C ARG A 61 12.04 -10.38 -7.73
N THR A 62 11.06 -9.86 -8.47
CA THR A 62 10.71 -8.43 -8.43
C THR A 62 10.21 -8.01 -7.04
N LEU A 63 9.37 -8.86 -6.42
CA LEU A 63 8.88 -8.78 -5.04
C LEU A 63 8.78 -10.19 -4.44
N PRO A 64 8.67 -10.34 -3.10
CA PRO A 64 8.70 -11.65 -2.44
C PRO A 64 7.57 -12.60 -2.84
N LEU A 65 6.44 -12.07 -3.30
CA LEU A 65 5.28 -12.87 -3.70
C LEU A 65 4.72 -12.35 -5.03
N CYS A 66 4.77 -13.21 -6.03
CA CYS A 66 4.29 -12.94 -7.38
C CYS A 66 3.50 -14.12 -7.91
N TRP A 67 2.57 -13.84 -8.83
CA TRP A 67 1.77 -14.84 -9.53
C TRP A 67 1.77 -14.59 -11.03
N HIS A 68 1.69 -15.67 -11.80
CA HIS A 68 1.61 -15.64 -13.25
C HIS A 68 0.33 -16.31 -13.73
N GLY A 69 -0.18 -15.85 -14.87
CA GLY A 69 -1.32 -16.44 -15.56
C GLY A 69 -0.90 -17.28 -16.76
N LYS A 70 -1.85 -17.54 -17.65
CA LYS A 70 -1.61 -18.18 -18.96
C LYS A 70 -0.78 -17.31 -19.91
N ARG A 71 -0.83 -15.99 -19.73
CA ARG A 71 -0.09 -15.00 -20.51
C ARG A 71 0.41 -13.88 -19.59
N PRO A 72 1.46 -13.14 -20.00
CA PRO A 72 1.89 -11.94 -19.29
C PRO A 72 0.77 -10.88 -19.24
N TYR A 73 0.65 -10.22 -18.09
CA TYR A 73 -0.24 -9.09 -17.86
C TYR A 73 0.48 -7.78 -18.20
N ARG A 74 -0.25 -6.78 -18.74
CA ARG A 74 0.30 -5.45 -19.02
C ARG A 74 -0.15 -4.38 -18.03
N SER A 75 -1.24 -4.65 -17.30
CA SER A 75 -1.78 -3.70 -16.33
C SER A 75 -2.51 -4.41 -15.18
N VAL A 76 -2.64 -3.72 -14.05
CA VAL A 76 -3.44 -4.19 -12.89
C VAL A 76 -4.91 -4.38 -13.27
N TYR A 77 -5.41 -3.63 -14.27
CA TYR A 77 -6.78 -3.76 -14.77
C TYR A 77 -7.11 -5.18 -15.24
N GLU A 78 -6.14 -5.89 -15.85
CA GLU A 78 -6.36 -7.24 -16.38
C GLU A 78 -6.52 -8.32 -15.29
N VAL A 79 -6.08 -8.03 -14.07
CA VAL A 79 -6.12 -8.97 -12.93
C VAL A 79 -7.23 -8.66 -11.94
N ARG A 80 -8.04 -7.62 -12.17
CA ARG A 80 -9.16 -7.23 -11.27
C ARG A 80 -10.21 -8.32 -11.04
N LYS A 81 -10.30 -9.30 -11.92
CA LYS A 81 -11.18 -10.47 -11.75
C LYS A 81 -10.66 -11.49 -10.73
N TYR A 82 -9.39 -11.43 -10.36
CA TYR A 82 -8.73 -12.38 -9.45
C TYR A 82 -8.52 -11.81 -8.05
N PHE A 83 -8.50 -10.48 -7.91
CA PHE A 83 -8.22 -9.78 -6.67
C PHE A 83 -9.32 -8.79 -6.35
N LYS A 84 -9.53 -8.51 -5.07
CA LYS A 84 -10.54 -7.54 -4.60
C LYS A 84 -9.87 -6.39 -3.84
N PRO A 85 -10.36 -5.14 -3.98
CA PRO A 85 -9.93 -4.05 -3.11
C PRO A 85 -10.01 -4.46 -1.63
N MET A 86 -9.08 -3.99 -0.83
CA MET A 86 -9.06 -4.24 0.61
C MET A 86 -9.34 -2.94 1.37
N ALA A 87 -9.70 -3.03 2.64
CA ALA A 87 -9.88 -1.86 3.49
C ALA A 87 -9.24 -2.09 4.86
N LEU A 88 -8.56 -1.08 5.37
CA LEU A 88 -8.14 -1.04 6.77
C LEU A 88 -9.31 -0.52 7.61
N SER A 89 -9.67 -1.26 8.66
CA SER A 89 -10.75 -0.86 9.56
C SER A 89 -10.17 -0.29 10.84
N PHE A 90 -10.50 0.97 11.11
CA PHE A 90 -10.12 1.67 12.33
C PHE A 90 -11.33 1.68 13.28
N THR A 91 -11.20 0.97 14.39
CA THR A 91 -12.21 0.95 15.45
C THR A 91 -11.99 2.13 16.39
N SER A 92 -12.94 3.08 16.42
CA SER A 92 -12.97 4.14 17.43
C SER A 92 -14.04 3.84 18.47
N ASN A 93 -13.61 3.54 19.70
CA ASN A 93 -14.41 3.47 20.95
C ASN A 93 -15.87 2.96 20.78
N GLY A 94 -16.06 1.91 19.97
CA GLY A 94 -17.34 1.22 19.79
C GLY A 94 -18.44 1.91 18.97
N ARG A 95 -18.20 3.06 18.31
CA ARG A 95 -19.30 3.83 17.65
C ARG A 95 -19.25 3.91 16.13
N SER A 96 -18.08 3.84 15.51
CA SER A 96 -17.96 3.75 14.04
C SER A 96 -16.65 3.09 13.62
N LYS A 97 -16.73 2.25 12.59
CA LYS A 97 -15.56 1.68 11.91
C LYS A 97 -15.24 2.58 10.73
N ALA A 98 -14.28 3.48 10.88
CA ALA A 98 -13.74 4.19 9.73
C ALA A 98 -13.01 3.19 8.84
N GLN A 99 -13.28 3.21 7.54
CA GLN A 99 -12.66 2.30 6.58
C GLN A 99 -11.77 3.08 5.63
N PHE A 100 -10.51 2.67 5.55
CA PHE A 100 -9.54 3.20 4.60
C PHE A 100 -9.40 2.21 3.46
N GLU A 101 -10.08 2.49 2.34
CA GLU A 101 -10.06 1.63 1.15
C GLU A 101 -8.72 1.75 0.40
N ILE A 102 -8.14 0.60 0.10
CA ILE A 102 -6.91 0.43 -0.66
C ILE A 102 -7.28 -0.25 -1.99
N PRO A 103 -7.23 0.48 -3.11
CA PRO A 103 -7.53 -0.08 -4.43
C PRO A 103 -6.44 -1.06 -4.87
N LEU A 104 -6.75 -1.86 -5.89
CA LEU A 104 -5.84 -2.87 -6.42
C LEU A 104 -4.51 -2.28 -6.88
N GLU A 105 -4.55 -1.09 -7.50
CA GLU A 105 -3.39 -0.36 -7.99
C GLU A 105 -2.44 0.08 -6.87
N ALA A 106 -2.94 0.18 -5.63
CA ALA A 106 -2.15 0.57 -4.47
C ALA A 106 -1.43 -0.61 -3.79
N TYR A 107 -1.75 -1.87 -4.14
CA TYR A 107 -1.09 -3.02 -3.53
C TYR A 107 -0.68 -4.12 -4.52
N LEU A 108 -1.01 -3.99 -5.81
CA LEU A 108 -0.57 -4.91 -6.87
C LEU A 108 0.35 -4.19 -7.86
N ILE A 109 1.45 -4.83 -8.20
CA ILE A 109 2.43 -4.33 -9.15
C ILE A 109 2.60 -5.35 -10.28
N ILE A 110 2.60 -4.89 -11.53
CA ILE A 110 2.95 -5.74 -12.67
C ILE A 110 4.47 -5.71 -12.83
N SER A 111 5.11 -6.86 -12.74
CA SER A 111 6.55 -7.00 -12.91
C SER A 111 6.96 -6.83 -14.38
N HIS A 112 8.25 -6.62 -14.61
CA HIS A 112 8.82 -6.58 -15.96
C HIS A 112 8.64 -7.91 -16.74
N MET A 113 8.41 -9.02 -16.04
CA MET A 113 8.10 -10.33 -16.63
C MET A 113 6.60 -10.49 -16.95
N GLY A 114 5.79 -9.48 -16.62
CA GLY A 114 4.33 -9.49 -16.77
C GLY A 114 3.61 -10.36 -15.73
N ASN A 115 4.23 -10.60 -14.57
CA ASN A 115 3.60 -11.26 -13.44
C ASN A 115 2.96 -10.21 -12.52
N VAL A 116 1.93 -10.60 -11.77
CA VAL A 116 1.32 -9.74 -10.75
C VAL A 116 2.00 -10.02 -9.41
N CYS A 117 2.52 -8.99 -8.77
CA CYS A 117 3.26 -9.08 -7.53
C CYS A 117 2.59 -8.30 -6.41
N LEU A 118 2.69 -8.80 -5.19
CA LEU A 118 2.14 -8.16 -4.01
C LEU A 118 3.08 -7.06 -3.50
N GLY A 119 2.59 -5.81 -3.53
CA GLY A 119 3.27 -4.60 -3.05
C GLY A 119 3.06 -4.28 -1.57
N ILE A 120 2.54 -5.23 -0.78
CA ILE A 120 2.49 -5.16 0.69
C ILE A 120 3.57 -6.09 1.22
N LEU A 121 4.52 -5.54 1.97
CA LEU A 121 5.67 -6.27 2.50
C LEU A 121 5.57 -6.47 4.02
N ASN A 122 6.33 -7.44 4.52
CA ASN A 122 6.45 -7.72 5.95
C ASN A 122 7.38 -6.69 6.62
N GLY A 123 6.81 -5.83 7.46
CA GLY A 123 7.56 -4.80 8.21
C GLY A 123 8.57 -5.37 9.20
N SER A 124 8.38 -6.61 9.65
CA SER A 124 9.29 -7.26 10.61
C SER A 124 10.67 -7.54 10.01
N GLU A 125 10.72 -7.75 8.69
CA GLU A 125 11.98 -7.98 7.95
C GLU A 125 12.83 -6.72 7.82
N VAL A 126 12.24 -5.55 8.06
CA VAL A 126 12.91 -4.25 7.96
C VAL A 126 13.01 -3.52 9.31
N GLY A 127 12.80 -4.24 10.43
CA GLY A 127 12.97 -3.69 11.78
C GLY A 127 11.83 -2.77 12.23
N MET A 128 10.65 -2.85 11.62
CA MET A 128 9.52 -1.97 11.91
C MET A 128 8.71 -2.38 13.15
N GLY A 129 9.11 -3.47 13.83
CA GLY A 129 8.47 -3.98 15.04
C GLY A 129 6.97 -4.22 14.85
N ASP A 130 6.17 -3.67 15.77
CA ASP A 130 4.70 -3.79 15.79
C ASP A 130 3.99 -2.62 15.08
N LEU A 131 4.71 -1.82 14.31
CA LEU A 131 4.13 -0.72 13.55
C LEU A 131 3.63 -1.20 12.18
N ASN A 132 2.51 -0.62 11.74
CA ASN A 132 2.06 -0.69 10.35
C ASN A 132 2.38 0.65 9.67
N LEU A 133 3.03 0.61 8.52
CA LEU A 133 3.34 1.78 7.70
C LEU A 133 2.45 1.76 6.47
N ILE A 134 1.61 2.77 6.33
CA ILE A 134 0.81 3.01 5.14
C ILE A 134 1.64 3.88 4.19
N GLY A 135 2.00 3.31 3.03
CA GLY A 135 2.74 4.02 2.00
C GLY A 135 1.89 5.06 1.26
N ASP A 136 2.54 6.02 0.63
CA ASP A 136 1.92 7.10 -0.15
C ASP A 136 1.03 6.57 -1.30
N ILE A 137 1.38 5.44 -1.92
CA ILE A 137 0.59 4.82 -2.99
C ILE A 137 -0.85 4.51 -2.55
N SER A 138 -1.04 4.17 -1.27
CA SER A 138 -2.37 3.88 -0.71
C SER A 138 -3.18 5.15 -0.45
N MET A 139 -2.50 6.30 -0.37
CA MET A 139 -3.10 7.63 -0.20
C MET A 139 -3.42 8.31 -1.54
N LEU A 140 -3.02 7.73 -2.68
CA LEU A 140 -3.39 8.24 -4.01
C LEU A 140 -4.91 8.28 -4.18
N ASN A 141 -5.37 9.27 -4.95
CA ASN A 141 -6.79 9.56 -5.21
C ASN A 141 -7.62 9.79 -3.93
N LYS A 142 -6.97 10.33 -2.89
CA LYS A 142 -7.60 10.73 -1.64
C LYS A 142 -7.07 12.11 -1.22
N VAL A 143 -7.94 12.92 -0.65
CA VAL A 143 -7.52 14.08 0.14
C VAL A 143 -7.30 13.59 1.56
N MET A 144 -6.10 13.85 2.07
CA MET A 144 -5.69 13.52 3.43
C MET A 144 -5.69 14.80 4.28
N VAL A 145 -6.34 14.77 5.45
CA VAL A 145 -6.40 15.89 6.40
C VAL A 145 -5.75 15.45 7.70
N PHE A 146 -4.73 16.20 8.11
CA PHE A 146 -4.01 15.98 9.37
C PHE A 146 -4.37 17.11 10.34
N ASP A 147 -5.23 16.83 11.31
CA ASP A 147 -5.61 17.77 12.37
C ASP A 147 -4.72 17.50 13.59
N ASN A 148 -3.57 18.17 13.61
CA ASN A 148 -2.57 18.00 14.68
C ASN A 148 -3.08 18.49 16.04
N ASP A 149 -3.98 19.48 16.06
CA ASP A 149 -4.54 20.01 17.32
C ASP A 149 -5.45 18.98 17.98
N LYS A 150 -6.26 18.27 17.18
CA LYS A 150 -7.16 17.23 17.69
C LYS A 150 -6.57 15.82 17.64
N GLN A 151 -5.37 15.66 17.09
CA GLN A 151 -4.72 14.36 16.88
C GLN A 151 -5.59 13.43 16.03
N LEU A 152 -6.20 13.97 14.98
CA LEU A 152 -7.08 13.24 14.07
C LEU A 152 -6.52 13.21 12.66
N ILE A 153 -6.81 12.11 11.96
CA ILE A 153 -6.55 11.96 10.54
C ILE A 153 -7.89 11.70 9.86
N GLY A 154 -8.18 12.48 8.82
CA GLY A 154 -9.35 12.31 7.97
C GLY A 154 -8.94 12.03 6.52
N TRP A 155 -9.76 11.30 5.79
CA TRP A 155 -9.58 11.07 4.36
C TRP A 155 -10.91 11.03 3.63
N THR A 156 -10.90 11.44 2.36
CA THR A 156 -12.04 11.27 1.45
C THR A 156 -11.52 10.96 0.04
N PRO A 157 -12.21 10.11 -0.74
CA PRO A 157 -11.87 9.92 -2.15
C PRO A 157 -11.94 11.26 -2.90
N ALA A 158 -10.98 11.50 -3.79
CA ALA A 158 -10.95 12.66 -4.66
C ALA A 158 -10.19 12.36 -5.95
N ASP A 159 -10.66 12.92 -7.07
CA ASP A 159 -9.88 13.01 -8.30
C ASP A 159 -8.89 14.17 -8.17
N CYS A 160 -7.63 13.84 -7.86
CA CYS A 160 -6.56 14.81 -7.68
C CYS A 160 -5.90 15.25 -9.00
N ASP A 161 -6.37 14.76 -10.15
CA ASP A 161 -5.84 15.15 -11.47
C ASP A 161 -6.37 16.51 -11.92
N ARG A 162 -7.44 17.01 -11.26
CA ARG A 162 -8.09 18.28 -11.59
C ARG A 162 -7.87 19.28 -10.49
N VAL A 163 -7.05 20.29 -10.77
CA VAL A 163 -6.94 21.46 -9.88
C VAL A 163 -8.30 22.17 -9.85
N PRO A 164 -8.91 22.37 -8.66
CA PRO A 164 -10.14 23.15 -8.55
C PRO A 164 -9.90 24.54 -9.12
N LYS A 165 -10.77 25.01 -10.03
CA LYS A 165 -10.73 26.39 -10.48
C LYS A 165 -10.97 27.29 -9.26
N SER A 166 -10.03 28.19 -8.95
CA SER A 166 -10.26 29.21 -7.93
C SER A 166 -11.52 29.96 -8.32
N ARG A 167 -12.54 29.92 -7.47
CA ARG A 167 -13.55 30.97 -7.50
C ARG A 167 -12.82 32.17 -6.92
N ASP A 168 -12.70 33.24 -7.69
CA ASP A 168 -12.28 34.53 -7.17
C ASP A 168 -13.24 34.84 -6.01
N VAL A 169 -12.75 34.68 -4.79
CA VAL A 169 -13.45 35.16 -3.60
C VAL A 169 -13.14 36.65 -3.58
N SER A 170 -14.01 37.42 -4.24
CA SER A 170 -14.08 38.86 -4.03
C SER A 170 -14.51 39.05 -2.56
N ILE A 171 -13.54 39.39 -1.70
CA ILE A 171 -13.80 39.90 -0.35
C ILE A 171 -14.21 41.36 -0.46
#